data_AF-A0A9P8SHL9-F1
#
_entry.id   AF-A0A9P8SHL9-F1
#
_cell.length_a   1.000
_cell.length_b   1.000
_cell.length_c   1.000
_cell.angle_alpha   90.00
_cell.angle_beta   90.00
_cell.angle_gamma   90.00
#
_symmetry.space_group_name_H-M   'P 1'
#
loop_
_entity.id
_entity.type
_entity.pdbx_description
1 polymer ?
#
loop_
_entity_poly.entity_id
_entity_poly.type
_entity_poly.pdbx_seq_one_letter_code
_entity_poly.pdbx_strand_id
1 'polypeptide(L)'
;MDGDPAVEPQLDSFSLVFPLPYRVGFIVTLAVWGWALNLHGLRLINVDVPALIRYPGRASPHHAAHHTSTYRLATALSALFALSITLFWLLTWRLPSRVIAYDWLPMTYLVALVALFFLPLRALPSGGRRRFFATLRRVSIGGIAEAHDGKFGDILLADVLTSYAKVCGDLFVALCMFVSPGGSSTDRPDRNCGGVVLVPLLMAVPSLIRFRQCVIEYLRVRRAPYKESTGWGGQHLANALKYSTAFPVLITSSLQRNVQDEGAQAALNRSWLAAVLVNSLYSFYWDVAKDWDLTLFAPRRERNSPHHAWGLRDRLLFRSAGLYYAVIGLDLMLRCTWSMKLSPHLYKFSDFESGIFLIQLLEVLRRWVWMFFRVETEWIRNSSTGLSIDDILLGDYQGKHEDDE
;
A
#
# COMPACT_ATOMS: atom_id res chain seq x y z
N MET A 1 24.58 -47.86 16.42
CA MET A 1 23.82 -48.30 15.24
C MET A 1 22.45 -47.66 15.37
N ASP A 2 22.02 -46.65 14.63
CA ASP A 2 22.61 -45.75 13.63
C ASP A 2 21.61 -44.59 13.49
N GLY A 3 22.11 -43.35 13.31
CA GLY A 3 21.47 -42.21 12.61
C GLY A 3 20.02 -41.82 12.97
N ASP A 4 19.69 -40.56 13.23
CA ASP A 4 20.18 -39.37 12.55
C ASP A 4 19.60 -38.13 13.26
N PRO A 5 20.41 -37.18 13.78
CA PRO A 5 19.93 -35.95 14.37
C PRO A 5 20.05 -34.78 13.37
N ALA A 6 19.47 -34.87 12.18
CA ALA A 6 19.38 -33.75 11.26
C ALA A 6 18.35 -33.97 10.14
N VAL A 7 17.05 -33.93 10.47
CA VAL A 7 16.12 -33.48 9.43
C VAL A 7 16.35 -31.98 9.31
N GLU A 8 17.28 -31.57 8.44
CA GLU A 8 17.39 -30.19 7.99
C GLU A 8 15.96 -29.68 7.72
N PRO A 9 15.55 -28.52 8.25
CA PRO A 9 14.22 -28.01 7.98
C PRO A 9 14.12 -27.76 6.47
N GLN A 10 13.54 -28.72 5.75
CA GLN A 10 13.49 -28.69 4.30
C GLN A 10 12.79 -27.41 3.85
N LEU A 11 13.44 -26.67 2.94
CA LEU A 11 12.83 -25.55 2.25
C LEU A 11 11.51 -26.00 1.62
N ASP A 12 10.45 -25.24 1.86
CA ASP A 12 9.17 -25.56 1.26
C ASP A 12 9.22 -25.41 -0.28
N SER A 13 8.34 -26.13 -0.97
CA SER A 13 8.29 -26.18 -2.43
C SER A 13 8.19 -24.78 -3.08
N PHE A 14 7.52 -23.83 -2.43
CA PHE A 14 7.37 -22.47 -2.93
C PHE A 14 8.65 -21.65 -2.76
N SER A 15 9.36 -21.81 -1.64
CA SER A 15 10.66 -21.17 -1.41
C SER A 15 11.77 -21.72 -2.32
N LEU A 16 11.70 -23.00 -2.72
CA LEU A 16 12.64 -23.58 -3.70
C LEU A 16 12.51 -22.98 -5.10
N VAL A 17 11.30 -22.55 -5.50
CA VAL A 17 11.04 -21.99 -6.83
C VAL A 17 11.08 -20.47 -6.80
N PHE A 18 10.58 -19.86 -5.74
CA PHE A 18 10.38 -18.42 -5.65
C PHE A 18 10.80 -17.93 -4.27
N PRO A 19 12.11 -17.80 -4.01
CA PRO A 19 12.62 -17.36 -2.71
C PRO A 19 12.28 -15.90 -2.40
N LEU A 20 12.42 -15.52 -1.13
CA LEU A 20 11.97 -14.24 -0.59
C LEU A 20 12.41 -12.99 -1.38
N PRO A 21 13.68 -12.86 -1.82
CA PRO A 21 14.12 -11.67 -2.57
C PRO A 21 13.36 -11.48 -3.89
N TYR A 22 13.07 -12.57 -4.61
CA TYR A 22 12.30 -12.49 -5.85
C TYR A 22 10.84 -12.13 -5.61
N ARG A 23 10.23 -12.57 -4.50
CA ARG A 23 8.87 -12.17 -4.10
C ARG A 23 8.76 -10.66 -3.90
N VAL A 24 9.72 -10.09 -3.17
CA VAL A 24 9.79 -8.65 -2.92
C VAL A 24 9.92 -7.89 -4.24
N GLY A 25 10.90 -8.25 -5.07
CA GLY A 25 11.12 -7.55 -6.33
C GLY A 25 9.97 -7.70 -7.34
N PHE A 26 9.29 -8.86 -7.33
CA PHE A 26 8.08 -9.07 -8.13
C PHE A 26 6.97 -8.09 -7.74
N ILE A 27 6.69 -7.96 -6.43
CA ILE A 27 5.66 -7.02 -5.94
C ILE A 27 6.04 -5.57 -6.27
N VAL A 28 7.31 -5.19 -6.14
CA VAL A 28 7.79 -3.86 -6.53
C VAL A 28 7.60 -3.60 -8.03
N THR A 29 7.89 -4.59 -8.88
CA THR A 29 7.67 -4.50 -10.32
C THR A 29 6.18 -4.37 -10.65
N LEU A 30 5.33 -5.12 -9.95
CA LEU A 30 3.88 -5.04 -10.08
C LEU A 30 3.34 -3.66 -9.66
N ALA A 31 3.95 -3.00 -8.67
CA ALA A 31 3.61 -1.62 -8.29
C ALA A 31 3.71 -0.66 -9.48
N VAL A 32 4.79 -0.78 -10.25
CA VAL A 32 5.05 0.09 -11.42
C VAL A 32 4.06 -0.21 -12.55
N TRP A 33 3.75 -1.49 -12.79
CA TRP A 33 2.68 -1.90 -13.70
C TRP A 33 1.32 -1.34 -13.27
N GLY A 34 0.99 -1.48 -11.99
CA GLY A 34 -0.25 -0.98 -11.42
C GLY A 34 -0.39 0.53 -11.58
N TRP A 35 0.68 1.30 -11.37
CA TRP A 35 0.69 2.73 -11.61
C TRP A 35 0.51 3.07 -13.09
N ALA A 36 1.17 2.34 -14.01
CA ALA A 36 1.00 2.53 -15.45
C ALA A 36 -0.45 2.27 -15.89
N LEU A 37 -1.07 1.21 -15.36
CA LEU A 37 -2.47 0.85 -15.61
C LEU A 37 -3.43 1.91 -15.05
N ASN A 38 -3.19 2.44 -13.85
CA ASN A 38 -3.96 3.56 -13.30
C ASN A 38 -3.92 4.77 -14.23
N LEU A 39 -2.72 5.21 -14.62
CA LEU A 39 -2.55 6.33 -15.55
C LEU A 39 -3.22 6.10 -16.91
N HIS A 40 -3.19 4.87 -17.41
CA HIS A 40 -3.79 4.52 -18.68
C HIS A 40 -5.32 4.49 -18.59
N GLY A 41 -5.87 3.72 -17.65
CA GLY A 41 -7.32 3.56 -17.48
C GLY A 41 -8.01 4.89 -17.14
N LEU A 42 -7.44 5.70 -16.26
CA LEU A 42 -7.98 7.02 -15.91
C LEU A 42 -7.95 7.99 -17.11
N ARG A 43 -6.92 7.90 -17.96
CA ARG A 43 -6.88 8.69 -19.19
C ARG A 43 -7.97 8.29 -20.18
N LEU A 44 -8.32 7.00 -20.28
CA LEU A 44 -9.39 6.53 -21.17
C LEU A 44 -10.76 7.09 -20.80
N ILE A 45 -10.97 7.47 -19.54
CA ILE A 45 -12.18 8.15 -19.06
C ILE A 45 -11.99 9.67 -18.89
N ASN A 46 -10.97 10.25 -19.54
CA ASN A 46 -10.66 11.67 -19.57
C ASN A 46 -10.31 12.31 -18.20
N VAL A 47 -9.66 11.56 -17.31
CA VAL A 47 -9.10 12.08 -16.05
C VAL A 47 -7.61 12.42 -16.24
N ASP A 48 -7.23 13.67 -16.03
CA ASP A 48 -5.84 14.13 -16.12
C ASP A 48 -5.12 13.97 -14.77
N VAL A 49 -4.64 12.75 -14.51
CA VAL A 49 -3.88 12.42 -13.29
C VAL A 49 -2.62 13.28 -13.13
N PRO A 50 -1.76 13.47 -14.16
CA PRO A 50 -0.62 14.40 -14.07
C PRO A 50 -1.00 15.79 -13.53
N ALA A 51 -2.09 16.37 -14.03
CA ALA A 51 -2.55 17.68 -13.55
C ALA A 51 -2.93 17.64 -12.05
N LEU A 52 -3.65 16.59 -11.61
CA LEU A 52 -4.05 16.41 -10.21
C LEU A 52 -2.87 16.32 -9.24
N ILE A 53 -1.81 15.60 -9.63
CA ILE A 53 -0.62 15.40 -8.78
C ILE A 53 0.46 16.48 -9.01
N ARG A 54 0.13 17.54 -9.77
CA ARG A 54 1.05 18.61 -10.17
C ARG A 54 2.34 18.07 -10.82
N TYR A 55 2.19 17.06 -11.67
CA TYR A 55 3.25 16.57 -12.53
C TYR A 55 3.27 17.40 -13.83
N PRO A 56 4.44 17.81 -14.34
CA PRO A 56 4.52 18.60 -15.56
C PRO A 56 3.78 17.94 -16.74
N GLY A 57 2.94 18.74 -17.40
CA GLY A 57 2.24 18.32 -18.61
C GLY A 57 3.21 18.01 -19.76
N ARG A 58 2.68 17.39 -20.82
CA ARG A 58 3.48 17.11 -22.01
C ARG A 58 3.76 18.40 -22.77
N ALA A 59 5.03 18.68 -23.04
CA ALA A 59 5.44 19.86 -23.84
C ALA A 59 4.96 19.78 -25.30
N SER A 60 4.74 18.57 -25.82
CA SER A 60 4.23 18.36 -27.18
C SER A 60 3.44 17.04 -27.28
N PRO A 61 2.43 16.93 -28.17
CA PRO A 61 1.72 15.70 -28.44
C PRO A 61 2.62 14.52 -28.84
N HIS A 62 3.77 14.82 -29.46
CA HIS A 62 4.77 13.83 -29.88
C HIS A 62 5.56 13.23 -28.72
N HIS A 63 5.55 13.86 -27.54
CA HIS A 63 6.14 13.25 -26.35
C HIS A 63 5.28 12.07 -25.90
N ALA A 64 5.97 10.97 -25.57
CA ALA A 64 5.35 9.76 -25.05
C ALA A 64 4.41 10.10 -23.89
N ALA A 65 3.23 9.45 -23.88
CA ALA A 65 2.30 9.61 -22.78
C ALA A 65 2.93 9.15 -21.45
N HIS A 66 2.45 9.72 -20.34
CA HIS A 66 2.96 9.37 -19.02
C HIS A 66 2.79 7.88 -18.72
N HIS A 67 1.64 7.28 -19.05
CA HIS A 67 1.44 5.83 -18.90
C HIS A 67 2.40 5.01 -19.78
N THR A 68 2.64 5.41 -21.04
CA THR A 68 3.60 4.74 -21.93
C THR A 68 5.02 4.79 -21.36
N SER A 69 5.40 5.93 -20.79
CA SER A 69 6.69 6.07 -20.11
C SER A 69 6.79 5.12 -18.92
N THR A 70 5.76 5.05 -18.09
CA THR A 70 5.72 4.12 -16.94
C THR A 70 5.74 2.66 -17.41
N TYR A 71 5.02 2.29 -18.48
CA TYR A 71 5.08 0.95 -19.07
C TYR A 71 6.49 0.58 -19.53
N ARG A 72 7.25 1.50 -20.16
CA ARG A 72 8.65 1.23 -20.55
C ARG A 72 9.52 0.86 -19.35
N LEU A 73 9.35 1.57 -18.22
CA LEU A 73 10.05 1.23 -16.98
C LEU A 73 9.58 -0.13 -16.46
N ALA A 74 8.27 -0.38 -16.43
CA ALA A 74 7.70 -1.64 -15.98
C ALA A 74 8.21 -2.83 -16.80
N THR A 75 8.27 -2.70 -18.14
CA THR A 75 8.83 -3.71 -19.04
C THR A 75 10.31 -3.95 -18.78
N ALA A 76 11.12 -2.91 -18.55
CA ALA A 76 12.53 -3.07 -18.23
C ALA A 76 12.75 -3.82 -16.89
N LEU A 77 11.96 -3.48 -15.87
CA LEU A 77 11.99 -4.17 -14.58
C LEU A 77 11.53 -5.64 -14.72
N SER A 78 10.49 -5.91 -15.50
CA SER A 78 10.02 -7.27 -15.78
C SER A 78 11.05 -8.08 -16.57
N ALA A 79 11.75 -7.48 -17.54
CA ALA A 79 12.81 -8.16 -18.28
C ALA A 79 13.99 -8.53 -17.36
N LEU A 80 14.40 -7.62 -16.46
CA LEU A 80 15.41 -7.90 -15.44
C LEU A 80 14.98 -9.05 -14.53
N PHE A 81 13.74 -9.00 -14.01
CA PHE A 81 13.18 -10.06 -13.18
C PHE A 81 13.15 -11.40 -13.91
N ALA A 82 12.60 -11.44 -15.12
CA ALA A 82 12.47 -12.66 -15.92
C ALA A 82 13.83 -13.28 -16.24
N LEU A 83 14.82 -12.47 -16.59
CA LEU A 83 16.18 -12.93 -16.83
C LEU A 83 16.78 -13.55 -15.56
N SER A 84 16.71 -12.84 -14.43
CA SER A 84 17.31 -13.30 -13.18
C SER A 84 16.66 -14.56 -12.63
N ILE A 85 15.33 -14.61 -12.60
CA ILE A 85 14.61 -15.77 -12.05
C ILE A 85 14.75 -17.00 -12.95
N THR A 86 14.79 -16.83 -14.27
CA THR A 86 15.05 -17.93 -15.21
C THR A 86 16.47 -18.47 -15.01
N LEU A 87 17.47 -17.60 -14.91
CA LEU A 87 18.84 -18.01 -14.61
C LEU A 87 18.92 -18.75 -13.26
N PHE A 88 18.22 -18.28 -12.24
CA PHE A 88 18.14 -18.94 -10.95
C PHE A 88 17.56 -20.35 -11.06
N TRP A 89 16.46 -20.54 -11.80
CA TRP A 89 15.90 -21.87 -12.03
C TRP A 89 16.84 -22.81 -12.77
N LEU A 90 17.51 -22.31 -13.82
CA LEU A 90 18.48 -23.07 -14.61
C LEU A 90 19.73 -23.49 -13.83
N LEU A 91 20.12 -22.74 -12.80
CA LEU A 91 21.28 -23.07 -11.96
C LEU A 91 20.90 -23.97 -10.78
N THR A 92 19.74 -23.75 -10.17
CA THR A 92 19.37 -24.40 -8.91
C THR A 92 18.64 -25.72 -9.08
N TRP A 93 17.82 -25.89 -10.12
CA TRP A 93 16.99 -27.09 -10.34
C TRP A 93 16.13 -27.48 -9.13
N ARG A 94 15.75 -26.50 -8.29
CA ARG A 94 15.01 -26.71 -7.03
C ARG A 94 15.74 -27.59 -6.01
N LEU A 95 17.05 -27.82 -6.15
CA LEU A 95 17.85 -28.52 -5.17
C LEU A 95 18.15 -27.58 -3.99
N PRO A 96 17.77 -27.90 -2.74
CA PRO A 96 17.92 -27.00 -1.59
C PRO A 96 19.34 -26.46 -1.42
N SER A 97 20.34 -27.33 -1.53
CA SER A 97 21.76 -26.95 -1.41
C SER A 97 22.19 -25.93 -2.47
N ARG A 98 21.68 -26.05 -3.70
CA ARG A 98 21.96 -25.07 -4.76
C ARG A 98 21.16 -23.79 -4.57
N VAL A 99 19.91 -23.87 -4.12
CA VAL A 99 19.10 -22.67 -3.82
C VAL A 99 19.84 -21.79 -2.82
N ILE A 100 20.33 -22.38 -1.73
CA ILE A 100 21.11 -21.70 -0.69
C ILE A 100 22.45 -21.18 -1.23
N ALA A 101 23.19 -22.00 -1.99
CA ALA A 101 24.50 -21.60 -2.51
C ALA A 101 24.46 -20.47 -3.55
N TYR A 102 23.33 -20.29 -4.25
CA TYR A 102 23.13 -19.25 -5.27
C TYR A 102 22.29 -18.06 -4.76
N ASP A 103 22.19 -17.86 -3.45
CA ASP A 103 21.40 -16.78 -2.85
C ASP A 103 21.85 -15.36 -3.25
N TRP A 104 23.12 -15.20 -3.61
CA TRP A 104 23.68 -13.99 -4.20
C TRP A 104 22.98 -13.56 -5.49
N LEU A 105 22.40 -14.48 -6.27
CA LEU A 105 21.72 -14.16 -7.53
C LEU A 105 20.40 -13.37 -7.30
N PRO A 106 19.44 -13.85 -6.48
CA PRO A 106 18.29 -13.04 -6.08
C PRO A 106 18.67 -11.69 -5.43
N MET A 107 19.77 -11.63 -4.66
CA MET A 107 20.21 -10.40 -4.02
C MET A 107 20.81 -9.39 -5.01
N THR A 108 21.65 -9.85 -5.93
CA THR A 108 22.16 -9.00 -7.02
C THR A 108 21.03 -8.49 -7.92
N TYR A 109 19.98 -9.30 -8.13
CA TYR A 109 18.75 -8.83 -8.77
C TYR A 109 18.08 -7.69 -8.01
N LEU A 110 17.91 -7.78 -6.69
CA LEU A 110 17.33 -6.69 -5.90
C LEU A 110 18.15 -5.40 -6.01
N VAL A 111 19.49 -5.52 -5.96
CA VAL A 111 20.39 -4.38 -6.17
C VAL A 111 20.20 -3.79 -7.57
N ALA A 112 20.15 -4.62 -8.62
CA ALA A 112 19.93 -4.18 -9.99
C ALA A 112 18.56 -3.52 -10.18
N LEU A 113 17.51 -4.05 -9.54
CA LEU A 113 16.17 -3.48 -9.55
C LEU A 113 16.18 -2.08 -8.96
N VAL A 114 16.79 -1.90 -7.79
CA VAL A 114 16.94 -0.59 -7.15
C VAL A 114 17.77 0.35 -8.03
N ALA A 115 18.89 -0.13 -8.57
CA ALA A 115 19.76 0.64 -9.46
C ALA A 115 19.02 1.15 -10.71
N LEU A 116 18.09 0.38 -11.30
CA LEU A 116 17.28 0.84 -12.44
C LEU A 116 16.38 2.03 -12.11
N PHE A 117 16.06 2.29 -10.83
CA PHE A 117 15.38 3.54 -10.47
C PHE A 117 16.34 4.74 -10.45
N PHE A 118 17.61 4.55 -10.09
CA PHE A 118 18.59 5.65 -9.94
C PHE A 118 19.41 5.94 -11.19
N LEU A 119 19.77 4.93 -11.97
CA LEU A 119 20.70 5.07 -13.09
C LEU A 119 20.08 5.94 -14.20
N PRO A 120 20.77 6.99 -14.68
CA PRO A 120 20.27 7.87 -15.74
C PRO A 120 20.40 7.22 -17.13
N LEU A 121 19.83 6.03 -17.31
CA LEU A 121 19.79 5.35 -18.60
C LEU A 121 18.95 6.18 -19.58
N ARG A 122 19.55 6.57 -20.72
CA ARG A 122 18.90 7.41 -21.75
C ARG A 122 17.59 6.80 -22.28
N ALA A 123 17.51 5.46 -22.30
CA ALA A 123 16.33 4.72 -22.74
C ALA A 123 15.17 4.73 -21.72
N LEU A 124 15.42 5.05 -20.44
CA LEU A 124 14.42 5.00 -19.39
C LEU A 124 13.92 6.40 -18.99
N PRO A 125 12.61 6.56 -18.72
CA PRO A 125 12.05 7.85 -18.33
C PRO A 125 12.68 8.38 -17.04
N SER A 126 13.33 9.54 -17.11
CA SER A 126 14.07 10.08 -15.96
C SER A 126 13.24 11.04 -15.09
N GLY A 127 12.25 11.74 -15.67
CA GLY A 127 11.40 12.70 -14.95
C GLY A 127 10.52 12.05 -13.88
N GLY A 128 9.81 10.96 -14.23
CA GLY A 128 8.94 10.24 -13.30
C GLY A 128 9.70 9.64 -12.12
N ARG A 129 10.88 9.05 -12.38
CA ARG A 129 11.76 8.48 -11.35
C ARG A 129 12.25 9.55 -10.37
N ARG A 130 12.71 10.70 -10.88
CA ARG A 130 13.10 11.84 -10.02
C ARG A 130 11.93 12.36 -9.16
N ARG A 131 10.74 12.52 -9.73
CA ARG A 131 9.56 12.94 -8.97
C ARG A 131 9.19 11.91 -7.90
N PHE A 132 9.18 10.62 -8.23
CA PHE A 132 8.93 9.54 -7.28
C PHE A 132 9.87 9.63 -6.07
N PHE A 133 11.18 9.76 -6.29
CA PHE A 133 12.13 9.90 -5.19
C PHE A 133 11.98 11.20 -4.39
N ALA A 134 11.72 12.32 -5.05
CA ALA A 134 11.49 13.58 -4.38
C ALA A 134 10.27 13.50 -3.45
N THR A 135 9.18 12.90 -3.93
CA THR A 135 7.96 12.65 -3.14
C THR A 135 8.24 11.66 -2.01
N LEU A 136 8.88 10.51 -2.29
CA LEU A 136 9.22 9.50 -1.29
C LEU A 136 10.07 10.09 -0.16
N ARG A 137 11.14 10.83 -0.51
CA ARG A 137 12.00 11.52 0.46
C ARG A 137 11.20 12.50 1.31
N ARG A 138 10.35 13.33 0.68
CA ARG A 138 9.53 14.33 1.39
C ARG A 138 8.59 13.66 2.40
N VAL A 139 7.82 12.66 1.98
CA VAL A 139 6.86 11.98 2.87
C VAL A 139 7.56 11.20 3.98
N SER A 140 8.70 10.56 3.70
CA SER A 140 9.46 9.79 4.70
C SER A 140 10.09 10.64 5.80
N ILE A 141 10.69 11.79 5.45
CA ILE A 141 11.36 12.69 6.42
C ILE A 141 10.34 13.52 7.22
N GLY A 142 9.11 13.67 6.72
CA GLY A 142 8.02 14.32 7.43
C GLY A 142 7.59 15.65 6.88
N GLY A 143 7.96 15.95 5.64
CA GLY A 143 7.28 16.98 4.87
C GLY A 143 5.95 16.48 4.30
N ILE A 144 5.06 17.43 4.03
CA ILE A 144 3.92 17.26 3.15
C ILE A 144 3.83 18.52 2.30
N ALA A 145 3.66 18.35 0.98
CA ALA A 145 3.46 19.47 0.08
C ALA A 145 2.23 20.29 0.50
N GLU A 146 2.22 21.58 0.14
CA GLU A 146 1.02 22.39 0.27
C GLU A 146 -0.06 21.93 -0.70
N ALA A 147 -1.31 22.34 -0.46
CA ALA A 147 -2.43 21.92 -1.30
C ALA A 147 -2.20 22.26 -2.78
N HIS A 148 -1.64 23.45 -3.05
CA HIS A 148 -1.30 23.88 -4.40
C HIS A 148 -0.07 23.18 -5.01
N ASP A 149 0.82 22.62 -4.19
CA ASP A 149 2.12 22.06 -4.59
C ASP A 149 2.14 20.55 -4.88
N GLY A 150 0.97 19.91 -4.84
CA GLY A 150 0.81 18.48 -5.13
C GLY A 150 0.69 17.59 -3.89
N LYS A 151 0.11 18.12 -2.80
CA LYS A 151 -0.29 17.35 -1.60
C LYS A 151 -1.01 16.04 -1.92
N PHE A 152 -1.87 16.02 -2.95
CA PHE A 152 -2.57 14.81 -3.35
C PHE A 152 -1.62 13.69 -3.78
N GLY A 153 -0.55 14.01 -4.51
CA GLY A 153 0.48 13.04 -4.89
C GLY A 153 1.25 12.48 -3.68
N ASP A 154 1.50 13.30 -2.67
CA ASP A 154 2.12 12.87 -1.40
C ASP A 154 1.22 11.90 -0.64
N ILE A 155 -0.07 12.22 -0.54
CA ILE A 155 -1.08 11.38 0.12
C ILE A 155 -1.21 10.04 -0.61
N LEU A 156 -1.34 10.05 -1.94
CA LEU A 156 -1.42 8.83 -2.74
C LEU A 156 -0.20 7.92 -2.53
N LEU A 157 1.02 8.46 -2.60
CA LEU A 157 2.23 7.66 -2.40
C LEU A 157 2.28 7.08 -0.98
N ALA A 158 2.00 7.90 0.03
CA ALA A 158 2.08 7.46 1.41
C ALA A 158 0.99 6.43 1.75
N ASP A 159 -0.21 6.53 1.16
CA ASP A 159 -1.26 5.52 1.29
C ASP A 159 -0.89 4.21 0.58
N VAL A 160 -0.25 4.30 -0.60
CA VAL A 160 0.31 3.12 -1.25
C VAL A 160 1.33 2.44 -0.34
N LEU A 161 2.25 3.18 0.27
CA LEU A 161 3.27 2.61 1.16
C LEU A 161 2.67 1.81 2.33
N THR A 162 1.49 2.18 2.84
CA THR A 162 0.83 1.41 3.92
C THR A 162 0.53 -0.04 3.53
N SER A 163 0.15 -0.27 2.28
CA SER A 163 -0.10 -1.60 1.72
C SER A 163 1.19 -2.38 1.44
N TYR A 164 2.35 -1.71 1.45
CA TYR A 164 3.67 -2.34 1.25
C TYR A 164 4.42 -2.57 2.57
N ALA A 165 3.81 -2.28 3.73
CA ALA A 165 4.44 -2.45 5.03
C ALA A 165 5.08 -3.83 5.23
N LYS A 166 4.35 -4.89 4.86
CA LYS A 166 4.86 -6.27 4.96
C LYS A 166 5.97 -6.55 3.94
N VAL A 167 5.86 -6.02 2.72
CA VAL A 167 6.90 -6.15 1.68
C VAL A 167 8.22 -5.52 2.15
N CYS A 168 8.15 -4.37 2.81
CA CYS A 168 9.31 -3.71 3.42
C CYS A 168 9.90 -4.56 4.56
N GLY A 169 9.06 -5.20 5.38
CA GLY A 169 9.50 -6.16 6.40
C GLY A 169 10.21 -7.37 5.80
N ASP A 170 9.66 -7.95 4.73
CA ASP A 170 10.25 -9.09 4.02
C ASP A 170 11.57 -8.69 3.31
N LEU A 171 11.68 -7.46 2.79
CA LEU A 171 12.95 -6.92 2.27
C LEU A 171 14.01 -6.86 3.36
N PHE A 172 13.65 -6.37 4.56
CA PHE A 172 14.57 -6.33 5.69
C PHE A 172 14.99 -7.74 6.12
N VAL A 173 14.05 -8.69 6.22
CA VAL A 173 14.35 -10.09 6.57
C VAL A 173 15.35 -10.68 5.56
N ALA A 174 15.11 -10.49 4.26
CA ALA A 174 16.02 -10.98 3.22
C ALA A 174 17.44 -10.40 3.35
N LEU A 175 17.54 -9.08 3.59
CA LEU A 175 18.82 -8.41 3.81
C LEU A 175 19.52 -8.91 5.07
N CYS A 176 18.77 -9.03 6.17
CA CYS A 176 19.29 -9.47 7.46
C CYS A 176 19.85 -10.89 7.37
N MET A 177 19.11 -11.81 6.75
CA MET A 177 19.57 -13.20 6.57
C MET A 177 20.79 -13.28 5.66
N PHE A 178 20.85 -12.46 4.61
CA PHE A 178 21.99 -12.42 3.68
C PHE A 178 23.30 -11.99 4.35
N VAL A 179 23.24 -11.01 5.27
CA VAL A 179 24.44 -10.48 5.94
C VAL A 179 24.79 -11.23 7.22
N SER A 180 23.90 -12.10 7.70
CA SER A 180 24.13 -12.86 8.93
C SER A 180 25.19 -13.95 8.69
N PRO A 181 26.13 -14.16 9.64
CA PRO A 181 27.12 -15.23 9.51
C PRO A 181 26.46 -16.61 9.35
N GLY A 182 26.74 -17.28 8.24
CA GLY A 182 26.14 -18.58 7.92
C GLY A 182 24.66 -18.53 7.51
N GLY A 183 24.08 -17.34 7.36
CA GLY A 183 22.72 -17.16 6.86
C GLY A 183 22.64 -17.15 5.33
N SER A 184 21.43 -17.32 4.81
CA SER A 184 21.14 -17.22 3.37
C SER A 184 19.80 -16.53 3.14
N SER A 185 19.75 -15.60 2.18
CA SER A 185 18.51 -14.88 1.85
C SER A 185 17.43 -15.75 1.18
N THR A 186 17.82 -16.95 0.75
CA THR A 186 16.94 -17.94 0.12
C THR A 186 16.55 -19.07 1.05
N ASP A 187 17.08 -19.08 2.28
CA ASP A 187 16.65 -20.01 3.31
C ASP A 187 15.22 -19.67 3.79
N ARG A 188 14.66 -20.50 4.67
CA ARG A 188 13.35 -20.26 5.29
C ARG A 188 13.37 -18.88 5.98
N PRO A 189 12.46 -17.95 5.62
CA PRO A 189 12.47 -16.59 6.16
C PRO A 189 12.43 -16.53 7.69
N ASP A 190 13.52 -16.06 8.29
CA ASP A 190 13.61 -15.83 9.73
C ASP A 190 13.11 -14.42 10.09
N ARG A 191 11.85 -14.36 10.55
CA ARG A 191 11.20 -13.11 10.98
C ARG A 191 11.63 -12.62 12.37
N ASN A 192 12.61 -13.30 12.99
CA ASN A 192 13.33 -12.86 14.18
C ASN A 192 14.75 -12.37 13.86
N CYS A 193 15.20 -12.44 12.60
CA CYS A 193 16.47 -11.88 12.18
C CYS A 193 16.51 -10.37 12.48
N GLY A 194 17.55 -9.92 13.19
CA GLY A 194 17.65 -8.53 13.66
C GLY A 194 16.84 -8.23 14.93
N GLY A 195 16.32 -9.27 15.60
CA GLY A 195 15.59 -9.19 16.86
C GLY A 195 14.08 -9.08 16.70
N VAL A 196 13.35 -9.33 17.80
CA VAL A 196 11.88 -9.41 17.81
C VAL A 196 11.18 -8.07 17.54
N VAL A 197 11.89 -6.95 17.66
CA VAL A 197 11.32 -5.58 17.61
C VAL A 197 11.49 -4.92 16.24
N LEU A 198 12.57 -5.22 15.52
CA LEU A 198 12.96 -4.43 14.35
C LEU A 198 12.01 -4.59 13.16
N VAL A 199 11.59 -5.83 12.85
CA VAL A 199 10.61 -6.10 11.79
C VAL A 199 9.26 -5.39 12.07
N PRO A 200 8.62 -5.54 13.25
CA PRO A 200 7.43 -4.79 13.60
C PRO A 200 7.58 -3.27 13.49
N LEU A 201 8.72 -2.71 13.93
CA LEU A 201 8.99 -1.27 13.81
C LEU A 201 9.03 -0.82 12.35
N LEU A 202 9.73 -1.56 11.49
CA LEU A 202 9.78 -1.25 10.06
C LEU A 202 8.41 -1.36 9.39
N MET A 203 7.61 -2.36 9.77
CA MET A 203 6.22 -2.48 9.31
C MET A 203 5.33 -1.33 9.81
N ALA A 204 5.64 -0.70 10.94
CA ALA A 204 4.91 0.45 11.46
C ALA A 204 5.25 1.77 10.72
N VAL A 205 6.42 1.87 10.06
CA VAL A 205 6.90 3.11 9.43
C VAL A 205 5.89 3.71 8.44
N PRO A 206 5.27 2.97 7.51
CA PRO A 206 4.30 3.56 6.58
C PRO A 206 3.09 4.20 7.29
N SER A 207 2.53 3.53 8.29
CA SER A 207 1.41 4.07 9.08
C SER A 207 1.84 5.28 9.91
N LEU A 208 3.08 5.28 10.43
CA LEU A 208 3.65 6.42 11.15
C LEU A 208 3.84 7.64 10.24
N ILE A 209 4.26 7.44 8.99
CA ILE A 209 4.37 8.51 8.00
C ILE A 209 3.00 9.19 7.82
N ARG A 210 1.93 8.40 7.60
CA ARG A 210 0.58 8.94 7.42
C ARG A 210 0.02 9.58 8.68
N PHE A 211 0.21 8.95 9.84
CA PHE A 211 -0.16 9.53 11.14
C PHE A 211 0.46 10.91 11.31
N ARG A 212 1.77 11.03 11.10
CA ARG A 212 2.51 12.30 11.20
C ARG A 212 2.00 13.33 10.20
N GLN A 213 1.77 12.95 8.95
CA GLN A 213 1.22 13.85 7.93
C GLN A 213 -0.14 14.42 8.35
N CYS A 214 -1.04 13.56 8.84
CA CYS A 214 -2.37 13.97 9.29
C CYS A 214 -2.29 14.92 10.51
N VAL A 215 -1.37 14.67 11.45
CA VAL A 215 -1.12 15.58 12.59
C VAL A 215 -0.57 16.93 12.12
N ILE A 216 0.37 16.95 11.17
CA ILE A 216 0.91 18.18 10.60
C ILE A 216 -0.20 19.00 9.94
N GLU A 217 -1.08 18.36 9.15
CA GLU A 217 -2.21 19.05 8.52
C GLU A 217 -3.19 19.61 9.56
N TYR A 218 -3.54 18.82 10.59
CA TYR A 218 -4.37 19.30 11.69
C TYR A 218 -3.76 20.55 12.35
N LEU A 219 -2.47 20.51 12.67
CA LEU A 219 -1.76 21.64 13.27
C LEU A 219 -1.68 22.84 12.32
N ARG A 220 -1.60 22.62 11.00
CA ARG A 220 -1.59 23.68 9.99
C ARG A 220 -2.94 24.40 9.96
N VAL A 221 -4.06 23.66 9.91
CA VAL A 221 -5.41 24.22 9.97
C VAL A 221 -5.63 24.99 11.27
N ARG A 222 -5.21 24.43 12.42
CA ARG A 222 -5.32 25.08 13.73
C ARG A 222 -4.51 26.37 13.87
N ARG A 223 -3.46 26.55 13.06
CA ARG A 223 -2.59 27.74 13.06
C ARG A 223 -2.99 28.76 11.99
N ALA A 224 -3.78 28.36 11.00
CA ALA A 224 -4.24 29.28 9.96
C ALA A 224 -5.17 30.34 10.58
N PRO A 225 -5.12 31.61 10.11
CA PRO A 225 -6.11 32.61 10.49
C PRO A 225 -7.51 32.05 10.20
N TYR A 226 -8.43 32.14 11.16
CA TYR A 226 -9.78 31.60 11.03
C TYR A 226 -10.44 32.14 9.75
N LYS A 227 -10.47 31.30 8.71
CA LYS A 227 -11.35 31.45 7.56
C LYS A 227 -12.47 30.45 7.78
N GLU A 228 -13.71 30.93 7.73
CA GLU A 228 -14.92 30.09 7.85
C GLU A 228 -14.89 28.87 6.91
N SER A 229 -14.14 28.93 5.81
CA SER A 229 -13.96 27.84 4.84
C SER A 229 -13.02 26.70 5.25
N THR A 230 -12.25 26.82 6.34
CA THR A 230 -11.18 25.84 6.70
C THR A 230 -11.52 24.85 7.81
N GLY A 231 -12.72 24.97 8.40
CA GLY A 231 -13.17 24.09 9.49
C GLY A 231 -12.22 24.07 10.71
N TRP A 232 -12.49 23.20 11.68
CA TRP A 232 -11.62 23.02 12.85
C TRP A 232 -10.48 21.99 12.61
N GLY A 233 -10.44 21.37 11.43
CA GLY A 233 -9.46 20.35 11.07
C GLY A 233 -9.73 18.95 11.65
N GLY A 234 -10.92 18.72 12.22
CA GLY A 234 -11.29 17.45 12.86
C GLY A 234 -11.15 16.22 11.94
N GLN A 235 -11.35 16.39 10.63
CA GLN A 235 -11.13 15.34 9.65
C GLN A 235 -9.67 14.87 9.57
N HIS A 236 -8.69 15.78 9.69
CA HIS A 236 -7.27 15.39 9.72
C HIS A 236 -6.94 14.58 10.98
N LEU A 237 -7.52 14.96 12.13
CA LEU A 237 -7.34 14.20 13.36
C LEU A 237 -8.01 12.82 13.29
N ALA A 238 -9.21 12.73 12.70
CA ALA A 238 -9.87 11.47 12.44
C ALA A 238 -9.00 10.57 11.53
N ASN A 239 -8.38 11.14 10.50
CA ASN A 239 -7.47 10.40 9.63
C ASN A 239 -6.21 9.94 10.38
N ALA A 240 -5.65 10.77 11.25
CA ALA A 240 -4.54 10.39 12.12
C ALA A 240 -4.94 9.20 13.02
N LEU A 241 -6.13 9.25 13.62
CA LEU A 241 -6.66 8.16 14.44
C LEU A 241 -6.76 6.87 13.60
N LYS A 242 -7.23 6.94 12.36
CA LYS A 242 -7.26 5.78 11.44
C LYS A 242 -5.89 5.13 11.28
N TYR A 243 -4.82 5.89 10.99
CA TYR A 243 -3.50 5.26 10.85
C TYR A 243 -2.92 4.78 12.18
N SER A 244 -3.33 5.37 13.30
CA SER A 244 -2.90 4.93 14.62
C SER A 244 -3.44 3.55 15.00
N THR A 245 -4.60 3.12 14.46
CA THR A 245 -5.18 1.80 14.76
C THR A 245 -4.34 0.64 14.24
N ALA A 246 -3.37 0.90 13.34
CA ALA A 246 -2.41 -0.11 12.90
C ALA A 246 -1.39 -0.49 13.99
N PHE A 247 -1.04 0.43 14.90
CA PHE A 247 -0.01 0.17 15.90
C PHE A 247 -0.41 -0.90 16.93
N PRO A 248 -1.63 -0.88 17.51
CA PRO A 248 -2.07 -1.96 18.40
C PRO A 248 -2.03 -3.34 17.73
N VAL A 249 -2.37 -3.42 16.43
CA VAL A 249 -2.29 -4.68 15.67
C VAL A 249 -0.85 -5.20 15.62
N LEU A 250 0.11 -4.34 15.30
CA LEU A 250 1.52 -4.71 15.20
C LEU A 250 2.12 -5.06 16.57
N ILE A 251 1.81 -4.27 17.60
CA ILE A 251 2.30 -4.49 18.97
C ILE A 251 1.79 -5.82 19.51
N THR A 252 0.47 -6.05 19.47
CA THR A 252 -0.12 -7.30 19.96
C THR A 252 0.36 -8.50 19.16
N SER A 253 0.51 -8.38 17.83
CA SER A 253 1.07 -9.45 17.00
C SER A 253 2.53 -9.77 17.33
N SER A 254 3.31 -8.78 17.79
CA SER A 254 4.70 -8.98 18.21
C SER A 254 4.77 -9.65 19.58
N LEU A 255 3.93 -9.22 20.53
CA LEU A 255 3.90 -9.74 21.90
C LEU A 255 3.50 -11.22 21.94
N GLN A 256 2.57 -11.63 21.08
CA GLN A 256 2.11 -13.03 20.96
C GLN A 256 3.23 -14.05 20.65
N ARG A 257 4.39 -13.60 20.16
CA ARG A 257 5.51 -14.50 19.79
C ARG A 257 6.31 -15.02 20.98
N ASN A 258 6.28 -14.30 22.11
CA ASN A 258 7.17 -14.54 23.25
C ASN A 258 6.43 -14.93 24.53
N VAL A 259 5.11 -15.13 24.45
CA VAL A 259 4.27 -15.50 25.61
C VAL A 259 4.07 -17.00 25.65
N GLN A 260 4.46 -17.63 26.76
CA GLN A 260 4.30 -19.07 27.01
C GLN A 260 3.10 -19.38 27.91
N ASP A 261 2.64 -18.41 28.70
CA ASP A 261 1.45 -18.56 29.54
C ASP A 261 0.17 -18.58 28.71
N GLU A 262 -0.61 -19.66 28.81
CA GLU A 262 -1.82 -19.86 28.00
C GLU A 262 -2.89 -18.79 28.27
N GLY A 263 -3.02 -18.35 29.52
CA GLY A 263 -3.97 -17.32 29.92
C GLY A 263 -3.65 -15.96 29.30
N ALA A 264 -2.40 -15.54 29.38
CA ALA A 264 -1.87 -14.33 28.77
C ALA A 264 -1.94 -14.42 27.23
N GLN A 265 -1.65 -15.58 26.64
CA GLN A 265 -1.76 -15.79 25.19
C GLN A 265 -3.22 -15.62 24.72
N ALA A 266 -4.18 -16.18 25.44
CA ALA A 266 -5.60 -16.00 25.13
C ALA A 266 -6.04 -14.53 25.25
N ALA A 267 -5.56 -13.79 26.26
CA ALA A 267 -5.83 -12.37 26.42
C ALA A 267 -5.24 -11.52 25.28
N LEU A 268 -4.01 -11.81 24.87
CA LEU A 268 -3.37 -11.16 23.73
C LEU A 268 -4.09 -11.48 22.42
N ASN A 269 -4.54 -12.72 22.22
CA ASN A 269 -5.32 -13.11 21.04
C ASN A 269 -6.63 -12.31 20.93
N ARG A 270 -7.36 -12.13 22.04
CA ARG A 270 -8.57 -11.30 22.07
C ARG A 270 -8.26 -9.82 21.80
N SER A 271 -7.18 -9.30 22.38
CA SER A 271 -6.75 -7.92 22.18
C SER A 271 -6.30 -7.65 20.74
N TRP A 272 -5.55 -8.59 20.15
CA TRP A 272 -5.14 -8.57 18.75
C TRP A 272 -6.36 -8.59 17.83
N LEU A 273 -7.32 -9.47 18.07
CA LEU A 273 -8.56 -9.54 17.29
C LEU A 273 -9.35 -8.22 17.36
N ALA A 274 -9.51 -7.66 18.56
CA ALA A 274 -10.17 -6.37 18.72
C ALA A 274 -9.44 -5.26 17.95
N ALA A 275 -8.11 -5.22 18.01
CA ALA A 275 -7.29 -4.27 17.26
C ALA A 275 -7.46 -4.44 15.74
N VAL A 276 -7.45 -5.68 15.24
CA VAL A 276 -7.66 -5.97 13.80
C VAL A 276 -9.05 -5.56 13.36
N LEU A 277 -10.09 -5.83 14.16
CA LEU A 277 -11.46 -5.43 13.85
C LEU A 277 -11.61 -3.90 13.79
N VAL A 278 -11.11 -3.18 14.80
CA VAL A 278 -11.14 -1.72 14.85
C VAL A 278 -10.40 -1.14 13.64
N ASN A 279 -9.18 -1.61 13.37
CA ASN A 279 -8.39 -1.14 12.25
C ASN A 279 -9.07 -1.40 10.90
N SER A 280 -9.61 -2.60 10.72
CA SER A 280 -10.24 -3.02 9.46
C SER A 280 -11.53 -2.26 9.19
N LEU A 281 -12.43 -2.16 10.19
CA LEU A 281 -13.71 -1.48 10.05
C LEU A 281 -13.56 0.02 9.92
N TYR A 282 -12.67 0.65 10.70
CA TYR A 282 -12.45 2.09 10.59
C TYR A 282 -11.81 2.43 9.23
N SER A 283 -10.83 1.66 8.79
CA SER A 283 -10.23 1.89 7.47
C SER A 283 -11.20 1.59 6.32
N PHE A 284 -12.10 0.61 6.45
CA PHE A 284 -13.16 0.36 5.48
C PHE A 284 -14.16 1.53 5.40
N TYR A 285 -14.62 2.00 6.56
CA TYR A 285 -15.44 3.21 6.63
C TYR A 285 -14.76 4.38 5.92
N TRP A 286 -13.46 4.58 6.19
CA TRP A 286 -12.70 5.67 5.59
C TRP A 286 -12.62 5.56 4.07
N ASP A 287 -12.30 4.39 3.54
CA ASP A 287 -12.19 4.18 2.10
C ASP A 287 -13.53 4.51 1.41
N VAL A 288 -14.65 4.00 1.94
CA VAL A 288 -15.98 4.21 1.36
C VAL A 288 -16.46 5.65 1.53
N ALA A 289 -16.46 6.17 2.75
CA ALA A 289 -17.09 7.45 3.07
C ALA A 289 -16.20 8.66 2.74
N LYS A 290 -14.87 8.55 2.88
CA LYS A 290 -13.98 9.71 2.81
C LYS A 290 -13.14 9.73 1.53
N ASP A 291 -12.54 8.59 1.18
CA ASP A 291 -11.67 8.50 0.00
C ASP A 291 -12.47 8.36 -1.30
N TRP A 292 -13.55 7.57 -1.28
CA TRP A 292 -14.46 7.38 -2.41
C TRP A 292 -15.70 8.28 -2.34
N ASP A 293 -15.90 9.02 -1.25
CA ASP A 293 -16.97 10.02 -1.14
C ASP A 293 -18.35 9.44 -1.45
N LEU A 294 -18.60 8.21 -1.00
CA LEU A 294 -19.86 7.49 -1.21
C LEU A 294 -20.80 7.69 -0.03
N THR A 295 -22.10 7.66 -0.31
CA THR A 295 -23.16 8.00 0.65
C THR A 295 -23.63 6.80 1.48
N LEU A 296 -22.94 5.64 1.40
CA LEU A 296 -23.33 4.40 2.11
C LEU A 296 -23.49 4.61 3.63
N PHE A 297 -22.61 5.43 4.22
CA PHE A 297 -22.62 5.76 5.64
C PHE A 297 -23.19 7.15 5.94
N ALA A 298 -23.74 7.83 4.93
CA ALA A 298 -24.37 9.14 5.09
C ALA A 298 -25.76 9.04 5.74
N PRO A 299 -26.35 10.16 6.19
CA PRO A 299 -27.72 10.20 6.69
C PRO A 299 -28.73 9.60 5.71
N ARG A 300 -29.85 9.07 6.23
CA ARG A 300 -30.86 8.37 5.41
C ARG A 300 -31.36 9.19 4.22
N ARG A 301 -31.52 10.50 4.38
CA ARG A 301 -31.98 11.41 3.31
C ARG A 301 -31.06 11.38 2.10
N GLU A 302 -29.76 11.46 2.35
CA GLU A 302 -28.75 11.49 1.30
C GLU A 302 -28.52 10.08 0.72
N ARG A 303 -28.33 9.08 1.58
CA ARG A 303 -28.13 7.69 1.13
C ARG A 303 -29.25 7.15 0.24
N ASN A 304 -30.49 7.57 0.50
CA ASN A 304 -31.69 7.14 -0.23
C ASN A 304 -32.19 8.20 -1.22
N SER A 305 -31.36 9.19 -1.58
CA SER A 305 -31.73 10.20 -2.57
C SER A 305 -32.16 9.55 -3.90
N PRO A 306 -33.24 9.99 -4.54
CA PRO A 306 -33.66 9.45 -5.84
C PRO A 306 -32.74 9.86 -6.99
N HIS A 307 -31.81 10.81 -6.76
CA HIS A 307 -30.90 11.33 -7.78
C HIS A 307 -29.73 10.37 -8.10
N HIS A 308 -29.42 9.44 -7.19
CA HIS A 308 -28.32 8.50 -7.35
C HIS A 308 -28.67 7.10 -6.86
N ALA A 309 -27.87 6.11 -7.27
CA ALA A 309 -28.01 4.75 -6.75
C ALA A 309 -27.75 4.70 -5.24
N TRP A 310 -28.40 3.76 -4.54
CA TRP A 310 -28.38 3.67 -3.09
C TRP A 310 -26.96 3.63 -2.51
N GLY A 311 -26.62 4.56 -1.63
CA GLY A 311 -25.29 4.60 -0.99
C GLY A 311 -24.12 4.96 -1.91
N LEU A 312 -24.37 5.36 -3.16
CA LEU A 312 -23.37 5.94 -4.06
C LEU A 312 -23.54 7.47 -4.15
N ARG A 313 -22.60 8.16 -4.81
CA ARG A 313 -22.70 9.60 -5.09
C ARG A 313 -23.36 9.85 -6.45
N ASP A 314 -23.84 11.08 -6.67
CA ASP A 314 -24.50 11.49 -7.93
C ASP A 314 -23.62 11.31 -9.16
N ARG A 315 -22.35 11.72 -9.07
CA ARG A 315 -21.43 11.72 -10.22
C ARG A 315 -20.50 10.51 -10.18
N LEU A 316 -20.67 9.59 -11.12
CA LEU A 316 -19.84 8.38 -11.31
C LEU A 316 -19.17 8.40 -12.69
N LEU A 317 -17.83 8.45 -12.77
CA LEU A 317 -17.09 8.44 -14.03
C LEU A 317 -17.02 7.05 -14.65
N PHE A 318 -16.96 5.98 -13.85
CA PHE A 318 -16.95 4.60 -14.35
C PHE A 318 -18.35 4.12 -14.81
N ARG A 319 -19.38 4.99 -14.73
CA ARG A 319 -20.80 4.84 -15.13
C ARG A 319 -21.59 3.65 -14.55
N SER A 320 -20.97 2.50 -14.36
CA SER A 320 -21.59 1.29 -13.83
C SER A 320 -21.65 1.32 -12.30
N ALA A 321 -22.83 1.50 -11.72
CA ALA A 321 -23.04 1.39 -10.27
C ALA A 321 -22.61 0.02 -9.71
N GLY A 322 -22.83 -1.05 -10.47
CA GLY A 322 -22.41 -2.41 -10.10
C GLY A 322 -20.92 -2.53 -9.84
N LEU A 323 -20.09 -1.79 -10.58
CA LEU A 323 -18.65 -1.76 -10.36
C LEU A 323 -18.29 -1.17 -8.99
N TYR A 324 -18.97 -0.10 -8.56
CA TYR A 324 -18.72 0.50 -7.24
C TYR A 324 -19.10 -0.45 -6.12
N TYR A 325 -20.25 -1.13 -6.20
CA TYR A 325 -20.62 -2.13 -5.21
C TYR A 325 -19.66 -3.31 -5.18
N ALA A 326 -19.19 -3.78 -6.34
CA ALA A 326 -18.18 -4.84 -6.42
C ALA A 326 -16.87 -4.41 -5.74
N VAL A 327 -16.44 -3.15 -5.91
CA VAL A 327 -15.23 -2.61 -5.29
C VAL A 327 -15.39 -2.44 -3.78
N ILE A 328 -16.56 -1.99 -3.31
CA ILE A 328 -16.88 -1.94 -1.87
C ILE A 328 -16.82 -3.34 -1.26
N GLY A 329 -17.44 -4.33 -1.91
CA GLY A 329 -17.40 -5.72 -1.46
C GLY A 329 -15.99 -6.32 -1.47
N LEU A 330 -15.23 -6.07 -2.54
CA LEU A 330 -13.84 -6.50 -2.67
C LEU A 330 -12.96 -5.91 -1.57
N ASP A 331 -13.08 -4.62 -1.28
CA ASP A 331 -12.29 -3.95 -0.25
C ASP A 331 -12.61 -4.50 1.15
N LEU A 332 -13.90 -4.68 1.48
CA LEU A 332 -14.29 -5.30 2.74
C LEU A 332 -13.73 -6.72 2.88
N MET A 333 -13.89 -7.55 1.84
CA MET A 333 -13.40 -8.93 1.82
C MET A 333 -11.89 -9.00 2.00
N LEU A 334 -11.14 -8.18 1.26
CA LEU A 334 -9.68 -8.18 1.33
C LEU A 334 -9.15 -7.59 2.63
N ARG A 335 -9.88 -6.67 3.29
CA ARG A 335 -9.55 -6.21 4.65
C ARG A 335 -9.72 -7.30 5.69
N CYS A 336 -10.71 -8.18 5.52
CA CYS A 336 -10.91 -9.35 6.37
C CYS A 336 -9.80 -10.42 6.22
N THR A 337 -8.87 -10.29 5.26
CA THR A 337 -7.73 -11.22 5.14
C THR A 337 -6.85 -11.23 6.39
N TRP A 338 -6.76 -10.10 7.10
CA TRP A 338 -6.04 -10.02 8.38
C TRP A 338 -6.68 -10.87 9.49
N SER A 339 -7.98 -11.14 9.38
CA SER A 339 -8.74 -11.99 10.31
C SER A 339 -8.65 -13.48 9.97
N MET A 340 -7.96 -13.87 8.89
CA MET A 340 -7.85 -15.28 8.47
C MET A 340 -7.21 -16.18 9.54
N LYS A 341 -6.39 -15.62 10.44
CA LYS A 341 -5.79 -16.37 11.56
C LYS A 341 -6.81 -16.92 12.57
N LEU A 342 -8.08 -16.51 12.48
CA LEU A 342 -9.16 -16.99 13.37
C LEU A 342 -9.64 -18.40 13.03
N SER A 343 -9.54 -18.83 11.76
CA SER A 343 -9.95 -20.18 11.38
C SER A 343 -8.74 -21.12 11.47
N PRO A 344 -8.82 -22.26 12.17
CA PRO A 344 -7.71 -23.22 12.25
C PRO A 344 -7.22 -23.71 10.87
N HIS A 345 -8.13 -23.80 9.89
CA HIS A 345 -7.79 -24.18 8.51
C HIS A 345 -7.09 -23.04 7.75
N LEU A 346 -7.53 -21.80 7.93
CA LEU A 346 -6.93 -20.63 7.29
C LEU A 346 -5.65 -20.16 8.00
N TYR A 347 -5.50 -20.49 9.29
CA TYR A 347 -4.31 -20.26 10.08
C TYR A 347 -3.11 -20.98 9.44
N LYS A 348 -3.25 -22.28 9.15
CA LYS A 348 -2.23 -23.06 8.44
C LYS A 348 -1.90 -22.46 7.07
N PHE A 349 -2.91 -21.98 6.33
CA PHE A 349 -2.69 -21.30 5.05
C PHE A 349 -1.89 -19.99 5.20
N SER A 350 -2.21 -19.18 6.22
CA SER A 350 -1.52 -17.92 6.50
C SER A 350 -0.11 -18.08 7.09
N ASP A 351 0.25 -19.27 7.54
CA ASP A 351 1.59 -19.60 8.04
C ASP A 351 2.52 -20.12 6.93
N PHE A 352 1.97 -20.62 5.82
CA PHE A 352 2.78 -20.99 4.66
C PHE A 352 3.29 -19.75 3.92
N GLU A 353 4.53 -19.81 3.43
CA GLU A 353 5.17 -18.74 2.68
C GLU A 353 4.39 -18.32 1.42
N SER A 354 3.69 -19.27 0.77
CA SER A 354 2.81 -19.00 -0.37
C SER A 354 1.55 -18.22 0.01
N GLY A 355 0.92 -18.56 1.14
CA GLY A 355 -0.25 -17.82 1.65
C GLY A 355 0.12 -16.42 2.11
N ILE A 356 1.26 -16.28 2.78
CA ILE A 356 1.84 -14.99 3.15
C ILE A 356 2.09 -14.11 1.91
N PHE A 357 2.64 -14.68 0.85
CA PHE A 357 2.84 -13.97 -0.41
C PHE A 357 1.51 -13.58 -1.06
N LEU A 358 0.51 -14.48 -1.07
CA LEU A 358 -0.81 -14.19 -1.62
C LEU A 358 -1.49 -13.03 -0.90
N ILE A 359 -1.44 -12.99 0.43
CA ILE A 359 -2.01 -11.88 1.22
C ILE A 359 -1.34 -10.55 0.85
N GLN A 360 -0.02 -10.53 0.68
CA GLN A 360 0.70 -9.33 0.23
C GLN A 360 0.27 -8.90 -1.18
N LEU A 361 0.15 -9.86 -2.09
CA LEU A 361 -0.29 -9.60 -3.46
C LEU A 361 -1.72 -9.03 -3.49
N LEU A 362 -2.63 -9.60 -2.70
CA LEU A 362 -4.02 -9.15 -2.60
C LEU A 362 -4.13 -7.77 -1.94
N GLU A 363 -3.31 -7.47 -0.92
CA GLU A 363 -3.28 -6.15 -0.30
C GLU A 363 -2.79 -5.07 -1.27
N VAL A 364 -1.79 -5.39 -2.10
CA VAL A 364 -1.32 -4.50 -3.17
C VAL A 364 -2.37 -4.33 -4.26
N LEU A 365 -3.05 -5.41 -4.66
CA LEU A 365 -4.14 -5.36 -5.64
C LEU A 365 -5.31 -4.51 -5.13
N ARG A 366 -5.69 -4.66 -3.87
CA ARG A 366 -6.73 -3.86 -3.22
C ARG A 366 -6.41 -2.36 -3.33
N ARG A 367 -5.19 -1.97 -2.98
CA ARG A 367 -4.73 -0.58 -3.06
C ARG A 367 -4.65 -0.07 -4.50
N TRP A 368 -4.28 -0.93 -5.44
CA TRP A 368 -4.31 -0.61 -6.87
C TRP A 368 -5.73 -0.29 -7.36
N VAL A 369 -6.74 -1.07 -6.96
CA VAL A 369 -8.15 -0.78 -7.24
C VAL A 369 -8.59 0.52 -6.57
N TRP A 370 -8.30 0.68 -5.27
CA TRP A 370 -8.64 1.88 -4.49
C TRP A 370 -8.16 3.17 -5.16
N MET A 371 -7.01 3.14 -5.83
CA MET A 371 -6.41 4.31 -6.49
C MET A 371 -7.30 4.87 -7.61
N PHE A 372 -7.96 4.03 -8.41
CA PHE A 372 -8.88 4.49 -9.45
C PHE A 372 -9.98 5.36 -8.86
N PHE A 373 -10.65 4.87 -7.82
CA PHE A 373 -11.77 5.55 -7.16
C PHE A 373 -11.31 6.77 -6.36
N ARG A 374 -10.16 6.69 -5.68
CA ARG A 374 -9.60 7.85 -4.97
C ARG A 374 -9.28 9.01 -5.92
N VAL A 375 -8.67 8.71 -7.06
CA VAL A 375 -8.32 9.71 -8.08
C VAL A 375 -9.58 10.24 -8.77
N GLU A 376 -10.56 9.38 -9.02
CA GLU A 376 -11.87 9.79 -9.55
C GLU A 376 -12.57 10.80 -8.62
N THR A 377 -12.63 10.50 -7.32
CA THR A 377 -13.18 11.42 -6.31
C THR A 377 -12.47 12.76 -6.35
N GLU A 378 -11.14 12.75 -6.34
CA GLU A 378 -10.35 13.99 -6.35
C GLU A 378 -10.56 14.80 -7.63
N TRP A 379 -10.69 14.12 -8.77
CA TRP A 379 -11.01 14.75 -10.04
C TRP A 379 -12.37 15.44 -10.01
N ILE A 380 -13.39 14.77 -9.47
CA ILE A 380 -14.74 15.32 -9.36
C ILE A 380 -14.73 16.55 -8.47
N ARG A 381 -14.12 16.47 -7.27
CA ARG A 381 -14.04 17.58 -6.31
C ARG A 381 -13.36 18.82 -6.90
N ASN A 382 -12.30 18.63 -7.69
CA ASN A 382 -11.60 19.71 -8.40
C ASN A 382 -12.39 20.25 -9.60
N SER A 383 -13.26 19.46 -10.22
CA SER A 383 -14.06 19.87 -11.38
C SER A 383 -15.37 20.58 -11.00
N SER A 384 -15.95 20.26 -9.84
CA SER A 384 -17.25 20.78 -9.40
C SER A 384 -17.17 22.13 -8.69
N THR A 385 -16.03 22.47 -8.11
CA THR A 385 -15.87 23.70 -7.32
C THR A 385 -15.64 24.95 -8.17
N GLY A 386 -15.24 24.84 -9.45
CA GLY A 386 -15.01 25.99 -10.35
C GLY A 386 -13.97 27.03 -9.89
N LEU A 387 -13.45 26.89 -8.67
CA LEU A 387 -12.52 27.77 -8.00
C LEU A 387 -11.10 27.26 -8.19
N SER A 388 -10.20 28.17 -8.53
CA SER A 388 -8.77 27.92 -8.48
C SER A 388 -8.39 27.46 -7.07
N ILE A 389 -7.81 26.26 -7.00
CA ILE A 389 -6.60 25.94 -6.22
C ILE A 389 -6.52 26.69 -4.90
N ASP A 390 -7.06 26.15 -3.83
CA ASP A 390 -6.51 26.43 -2.50
C ASP A 390 -6.68 25.26 -1.53
N ASP A 391 -7.72 24.44 -1.69
CA ASP A 391 -7.93 23.32 -0.76
C ASP A 391 -8.17 21.99 -1.47
N ILE A 392 -7.24 21.05 -1.27
CA ILE A 392 -7.59 19.62 -1.25
C ILE A 392 -8.33 19.41 0.07
N LEU A 393 -9.60 19.81 0.06
CA LEU A 393 -10.58 19.52 1.09
C LEU A 393 -10.91 18.05 0.97
N LEU A 394 -10.45 17.28 1.95
CA LEU A 394 -11.18 16.09 2.32
C LEU A 394 -12.52 16.61 2.88
N GLY A 395 -13.53 16.75 2.01
CA GLY A 395 -14.71 17.59 2.21
C GLY A 395 -15.22 17.63 3.65
N ASP A 396 -15.29 18.83 4.22
CA ASP A 396 -15.99 19.06 5.48
C ASP A 396 -17.49 18.84 5.23
N TYR A 397 -18.03 17.74 5.78
CA TYR A 397 -19.46 17.59 5.98
C TYR A 397 -19.86 18.47 7.17
N GLN A 398 -19.97 19.77 6.92
CA GLN A 398 -20.95 20.55 7.67
C GLN A 398 -22.25 20.43 6.89
N GLY A 399 -23.23 19.78 7.51
CA GLY A 399 -24.59 19.74 6.99
C GLY A 399 -25.01 21.17 6.69
N LYS A 400 -25.56 21.39 5.49
CA LYS A 400 -26.43 22.52 5.24
C LYS A 400 -27.49 22.54 6.36
N HIS A 401 -27.30 23.40 7.34
CA HIS A 401 -28.43 24.03 7.99
C HIS A 401 -29.01 24.95 6.91
N GLU A 402 -29.97 24.41 6.16
CA GLU A 402 -30.95 25.24 5.49
C GLU A 402 -31.78 25.87 6.61
N ASP A 403 -31.38 27.08 6.99
CA ASP A 403 -32.29 28.06 7.56
C ASP A 403 -33.28 28.41 6.45
N ASP A 404 -34.40 27.68 6.41
CA ASP A 404 -35.58 28.10 5.66
C ASP A 404 -36.67 28.44 6.70
N GLU A 405 -37.02 29.73 6.73
CA GLU A 405 -38.23 30.29 7.35
C GLU A 405 -39.52 29.69 6.78
#